data_AF-A0A1L0ARK5-F1
#
_entry.id   AF-A0A1L0ARK5-F1
#
_cell.length_a   1.000
_cell.length_b   1.000
_cell.length_c   1.000
_cell.angle_alpha   90.00
_cell.angle_beta   90.00
_cell.angle_gamma   90.00
#
_symmetry.space_group_name_H-M   'P 1'
#
loop_
_entity.id
_entity.type
_entity.pdbx_description
1 polymer ?
#
loop_
_entity_poly.entity_id
_entity_poly.type
_entity_poly.pdbx_seq_one_letter_code
_entity_poly.pdbx_strand_id
1 'polypeptide(L)'
;MARKVVPLIRFDNYKQFIDYIKTRINIYTDDRVAELIKLGKEANAIYRQFEQDFEKEYNVFTHEPGTHTDKHKKLIQEMEITAFEKLNDCVEDTPKLKVAFRNAQGTKRHKDKIKYTENDRVVIEIGYKERAALNRLRGLCRDNNLDFRSVINDCAYKIKKESENNVT
;
A
#
# COMPACT_ATOMS: atom_id res chain seq x y z
N MET A 1 6.15 -21.13 25.22
CA MET A 1 6.05 -19.68 24.98
C MET A 1 5.00 -19.46 23.90
N ALA A 2 3.85 -18.87 24.24
CA ALA A 2 2.83 -18.52 23.25
C ALA A 2 3.44 -17.53 22.25
N ARG A 3 3.46 -17.88 20.97
CA ARG A 3 3.90 -16.94 19.92
C ARG A 3 2.96 -15.74 19.98
N LYS A 4 3.48 -14.55 20.27
CA LYS A 4 2.71 -13.30 20.15
C LYS A 4 2.08 -13.28 18.76
N VAL A 5 0.75 -13.28 18.70
CA VAL A 5 0.01 -13.21 17.45
C VAL A 5 0.32 -11.85 16.85
N VAL A 6 1.11 -11.83 15.79
CA VAL A 6 1.33 -10.61 15.03
C VAL A 6 0.05 -10.36 14.24
N PRO A 7 -0.63 -9.21 14.43
CA PRO A 7 -1.84 -8.90 13.69
C PRO A 7 -1.54 -8.87 12.20
N LEU A 8 -2.48 -9.37 11.40
CA LEU A 8 -2.37 -9.46 9.95
C LEU A 8 -2.36 -8.07 9.30
N ILE A 9 -3.18 -7.17 9.85
CA ILE A 9 -3.30 -5.77 9.44
C ILE A 9 -2.75 -4.89 10.56
N ARG A 10 -1.88 -3.95 10.17
CA ARG A 10 -1.17 -2.98 11.01
C ARG A 10 -1.18 -1.62 10.31
N PHE A 11 -0.68 -0.59 10.99
CA PHE A 11 -0.66 0.75 10.41
C PHE A 11 0.20 0.80 9.13
N ASP A 12 1.35 0.12 9.12
CA ASP A 12 2.29 0.08 7.98
C ASP A 12 1.72 -0.53 6.69
N ASN A 13 0.76 -1.45 6.82
CA ASN A 13 0.19 -2.20 5.70
C ASN A 13 -1.30 -1.94 5.47
N TYR A 14 -1.95 -1.14 6.32
CA TYR A 14 -3.37 -0.77 6.24
C TYR A 14 -3.78 -0.29 4.83
N LYS A 15 -2.99 0.60 4.23
CA LYS A 15 -3.30 1.13 2.90
C LYS A 15 -3.31 0.02 1.84
N GLN A 16 -2.35 -0.91 1.93
CA GLN A 16 -2.28 -2.04 1.01
C GLN A 16 -3.49 -2.96 1.19
N PHE A 17 -3.96 -3.16 2.42
CA PHE A 17 -5.19 -3.91 2.69
C PHE A 17 -6.41 -3.24 2.05
N ILE A 18 -6.59 -1.93 2.21
CA ILE A 18 -7.73 -1.21 1.62
C ILE A 18 -7.69 -1.28 0.08
N ASP A 19 -6.52 -1.06 -0.52
CA ASP A 19 -6.37 -1.17 -1.98
C ASP A 19 -6.65 -2.60 -2.45
N TYR A 20 -6.16 -3.61 -1.73
CA TYR A 20 -6.44 -5.01 -1.99
C TYR A 20 -7.95 -5.33 -2.00
N ILE A 21 -8.67 -4.93 -0.96
CA ILE A 21 -10.11 -5.16 -0.84
C ILE A 21 -10.89 -4.47 -1.97
N LYS A 22 -10.53 -3.23 -2.31
CA LYS A 22 -11.18 -2.49 -3.42
C LYS A 22 -11.00 -3.18 -4.76
N THR A 23 -9.84 -3.78 -5.03
CA THR A 23 -9.63 -4.53 -6.30
C THR A 23 -10.44 -5.84 -6.37
N ARG A 24 -10.99 -6.29 -5.25
CA ARG A 24 -11.74 -7.55 -5.10
C ARG A 24 -13.26 -7.34 -5.00
N ILE A 25 -13.76 -6.13 -5.29
CA ILE A 25 -15.18 -5.77 -5.33
C ILE A 25 -16.02 -6.78 -6.14
N ASN A 26 -15.47 -7.35 -7.21
CA ASN A 26 -16.20 -8.32 -8.03
C ASN A 26 -16.29 -9.75 -7.43
N ILE A 27 -15.58 -10.04 -6.33
CA ILE A 27 -15.47 -11.39 -5.73
C ILE A 27 -16.20 -11.48 -4.39
N TYR A 28 -16.20 -10.39 -3.63
CA TYR A 28 -16.94 -10.28 -2.37
C TYR A 28 -18.13 -9.38 -2.67
N THR A 29 -19.34 -9.85 -2.38
CA THR A 29 -20.58 -9.05 -2.51
C THR A 29 -20.37 -7.65 -1.93
N ASP A 30 -20.81 -6.62 -2.66
CA ASP A 30 -20.49 -5.21 -2.38
C ASP A 30 -20.66 -4.81 -0.90
N ASP A 31 -21.68 -5.34 -0.23
CA ASP A 31 -21.96 -5.04 1.19
C ASP A 31 -20.82 -5.44 2.13
N ARG A 32 -20.16 -6.57 1.90
CA ARG A 32 -19.04 -7.04 2.74
C ARG A 32 -17.78 -6.22 2.51
N VAL A 33 -17.57 -5.76 1.28
CA VAL A 33 -16.45 -4.88 0.94
C VAL A 33 -16.64 -3.50 1.55
N ALA A 34 -17.86 -2.96 1.48
CA ALA A 34 -18.20 -1.70 2.11
C ALA A 34 -18.01 -1.75 3.63
N GLU A 35 -18.43 -2.85 4.27
CA GLU A 35 -18.24 -3.08 5.71
C GLU A 35 -16.76 -3.16 6.10
N LEU A 36 -15.94 -3.93 5.37
CA LEU A 36 -14.49 -4.02 5.63
C LEU A 36 -13.78 -2.67 5.45
N ILE A 37 -14.18 -1.89 4.44
CA ILE A 37 -13.64 -0.54 4.24
C ILE A 37 -14.06 0.39 5.38
N LYS A 38 -15.30 0.28 5.87
CA LYS A 38 -15.81 1.04 7.00
C LYS A 38 -15.03 0.71 8.27
N LEU A 39 -14.92 -0.57 8.62
CA LEU A 39 -14.12 -1.05 9.75
C LEU A 39 -12.66 -0.61 9.63
N GLY A 40 -12.09 -0.63 8.44
CA GLY A 40 -10.74 -0.13 8.19
C GLY A 40 -10.59 1.36 8.44
N LYS A 41 -11.59 2.19 8.07
CA LYS A 41 -11.57 3.63 8.38
C LYS A 41 -11.69 3.90 9.87
N GLU A 42 -12.58 3.16 10.56
CA GLU A 42 -12.76 3.25 12.01
C GLU A 42 -11.47 2.87 12.75
N ALA A 43 -10.85 1.75 12.38
CA ALA A 43 -9.57 1.31 12.95
C ALA A 43 -8.46 2.36 12.76
N ASN A 44 -8.34 2.92 11.56
CA ASN A 44 -7.36 3.98 11.30
C ASN A 44 -7.64 5.26 12.11
N ALA A 45 -8.91 5.64 12.31
CA ALA A 45 -9.26 6.78 13.14
C ALA A 45 -8.88 6.55 14.61
N ILE A 46 -9.18 5.36 15.15
CA ILE A 46 -8.79 4.97 16.51
C ILE A 46 -7.26 5.01 16.66
N TYR A 47 -6.52 4.45 15.70
CA TYR A 47 -5.06 4.46 15.74
C TYR A 47 -4.50 5.89 15.76
N ARG A 48 -5.04 6.80 14.94
CA ARG A 48 -4.63 8.21 14.93
C ARG A 48 -4.93 8.93 16.23
N GLN A 49 -6.03 8.60 16.89
CA GLN A 49 -6.34 9.15 18.21
C GLN A 49 -5.31 8.67 19.24
N PHE A 50 -5.04 7.36 19.30
CA PHE A 50 -4.01 6.82 20.20
C PHE A 50 -2.62 7.40 19.92
N GLU A 51 -2.27 7.60 18.65
CA GLU A 51 -1.04 8.25 18.25
C GLU A 51 -0.93 9.66 18.84
N GLN A 52 -1.96 10.49 18.67
CA GLN A 52 -1.98 11.84 19.23
C GLN A 52 -1.88 11.87 20.75
N ASP A 53 -2.62 10.97 21.43
CA ASP A 53 -2.61 10.88 22.88
C ASP A 53 -1.23 10.43 23.38
N PHE A 54 -0.61 9.46 22.70
CA PHE A 54 0.75 9.00 22.98
C PHE A 54 1.79 10.09 22.77
N GLU A 55 1.76 10.78 21.62
CA GLU A 55 2.73 11.85 21.31
C GLU A 55 2.65 12.98 22.35
N LYS A 56 1.43 13.30 22.83
CA LYS A 56 1.20 14.29 23.88
C LYS A 56 1.66 13.82 25.26
N GLU A 57 1.38 12.58 25.64
CA GLU A 57 1.74 12.03 26.95
C GLU A 57 3.25 11.88 27.10
N TYR A 58 3.92 11.40 26.05
CA TYR A 58 5.35 11.07 26.09
C TYR A 58 6.24 12.15 25.49
N ASN A 59 5.67 13.20 24.89
CA ASN A 59 6.39 14.28 24.20
C ASN A 59 7.43 13.73 23.19
N VAL A 60 6.99 12.74 22.41
CA VAL A 60 7.81 12.01 21.42
C VAL A 60 6.98 11.84 20.16
N PHE A 61 7.61 11.97 18.99
CA PHE A 61 6.97 11.72 17.71
C PHE A 61 6.99 10.23 17.34
N THR A 62 5.84 9.64 17.04
CA THR A 62 5.73 8.21 16.65
C THR A 62 6.41 7.92 15.31
N HIS A 63 6.57 8.92 14.46
CA HIS A 63 7.24 8.81 13.17
C HIS A 63 8.78 8.91 13.24
N GLU A 64 9.35 9.17 14.42
CA GLU A 64 10.80 9.28 14.65
C GLU A 64 11.32 8.09 15.48
N PRO A 65 11.51 6.89 14.90
CA PRO A 65 11.83 5.67 15.66
C PRO A 65 13.14 5.73 16.46
N GLY A 66 14.05 6.64 16.10
CA GLY A 66 15.29 6.86 16.83
C GLY A 66 15.11 7.44 18.24
N THR A 67 13.95 7.99 18.55
CA THR A 67 13.64 8.59 19.87
C THR A 67 12.85 7.63 20.78
N HIS A 68 12.56 6.41 20.29
CA HIS A 68 11.69 5.47 20.99
C HIS A 68 12.47 4.59 21.96
N THR A 69 12.07 4.65 23.24
CA THR A 69 12.50 3.65 24.23
C THR A 69 11.83 2.30 23.95
N ASP A 70 12.32 1.23 24.56
CA ASP A 70 11.68 -0.08 24.44
C ASP A 70 10.26 -0.11 25.04
N LYS A 71 9.99 0.77 26.03
CA LYS A 71 8.63 0.99 26.54
C LYS A 71 7.75 1.60 25.44
N HIS A 72 8.22 2.62 24.73
CA HIS A 72 7.48 3.27 23.64
C HIS A 72 7.14 2.28 22.53
N LYS A 73 8.10 1.47 22.10
CA LYS A 73 7.88 0.45 21.06
C LYS A 73 6.79 -0.56 21.45
N LYS A 74 6.75 -0.98 22.72
CA LYS A 74 5.70 -1.89 23.22
C LYS A 74 4.33 -1.23 23.21
N LEU A 75 4.23 0.01 23.70
CA LEU A 75 2.97 0.75 23.71
C LEU A 75 2.44 1.01 22.30
N ILE A 76 3.31 1.42 21.36
CA ILE A 76 2.95 1.61 19.95
C ILE A 76 2.43 0.29 19.35
N GLN A 77 3.08 -0.84 19.66
CA GLN A 77 2.62 -2.14 19.21
C GLN A 77 1.25 -2.52 19.80
N GLU A 78 1.00 -2.23 21.07
CA GLU A 78 -0.29 -2.46 21.73
C GLU A 78 -1.39 -1.58 21.11
N MET A 79 -1.09 -0.31 20.84
CA MET A 79 -1.99 0.61 20.12
C MET A 79 -2.37 0.06 18.75
N GLU A 80 -1.41 -0.47 17.97
CA GLU A 80 -1.70 -1.11 16.69
C GLU A 80 -2.63 -2.31 16.87
N ILE A 81 -2.35 -3.19 17.82
CA ILE A 81 -3.16 -4.38 18.08
C ILE A 81 -4.60 -3.96 18.42
N THR A 82 -4.77 -3.06 19.37
CA THR A 82 -6.10 -2.60 19.83
C THR A 82 -6.86 -1.87 18.73
N ALA A 83 -6.20 -0.97 17.99
CA ALA A 83 -6.89 -0.20 16.95
C ALA A 83 -7.39 -1.08 15.79
N PHE A 84 -6.61 -2.12 15.43
CA PHE A 84 -6.93 -2.99 14.31
C PHE A 84 -7.59 -4.32 14.71
N GLU A 85 -7.88 -4.56 15.99
CA GLU A 85 -8.43 -5.82 16.52
C GLU A 85 -9.68 -6.28 15.76
N LYS A 86 -10.74 -5.46 15.78
CA LYS A 86 -12.02 -5.78 15.10
C LYS A 86 -11.87 -6.06 13.62
N LEU A 87 -10.99 -5.32 12.94
CA LEU A 87 -10.74 -5.52 11.52
C LEU A 87 -10.01 -6.84 11.27
N ASN A 88 -9.01 -7.16 12.12
CA ASN A 88 -8.30 -8.43 12.05
C ASN A 88 -9.23 -9.60 12.33
N ASP A 89 -10.09 -9.51 13.34
CA ASP A 89 -11.08 -10.55 13.67
C ASP A 89 -12.00 -10.83 12.48
N CYS A 90 -12.56 -9.78 11.87
CA CYS A 90 -13.42 -9.91 10.69
C CYS A 90 -12.70 -10.61 9.51
N VAL A 91 -11.41 -10.32 9.32
CA VAL A 91 -10.61 -10.96 8.26
C VAL A 91 -10.25 -12.41 8.62
N GLU A 92 -9.96 -12.69 9.89
CA GLU A 92 -9.69 -14.03 10.42
C GLU A 92 -10.93 -14.94 10.30
N ASP A 93 -12.12 -14.39 10.56
CA ASP A 93 -13.44 -15.03 10.38
C ASP A 93 -13.83 -15.21 8.91
N THR A 94 -13.03 -14.67 7.98
CA THR A 94 -13.21 -14.82 6.54
C THR A 94 -12.03 -15.61 5.93
N PRO A 95 -11.97 -16.96 6.05
CA PRO A 95 -10.79 -17.76 5.72
C PRO A 95 -10.22 -17.54 4.31
N LYS A 96 -11.10 -17.39 3.30
CA LYS A 96 -10.69 -17.11 1.91
C LYS A 96 -9.98 -15.77 1.79
N LEU A 97 -10.44 -14.76 2.53
CA LEU A 97 -9.87 -13.43 2.52
C LEU A 97 -8.51 -13.38 3.22
N LYS A 98 -8.42 -13.99 4.42
CA LYS A 98 -7.17 -14.15 5.16
C LYS A 98 -6.07 -14.79 4.31
N VAL A 99 -6.34 -15.95 3.72
CA VAL A 99 -5.34 -16.66 2.89
C VAL A 99 -4.95 -15.84 1.67
N ALA A 100 -5.93 -15.26 0.98
CA ALA A 100 -5.66 -14.47 -0.21
C ALA A 100 -4.87 -13.18 0.08
N PHE A 101 -5.14 -12.52 1.21
CA PHE A 101 -4.38 -11.35 1.65
C PHE A 101 -2.97 -11.72 2.11
N ARG A 102 -2.78 -12.80 2.88
CA ARG A 102 -1.43 -13.31 3.24
C ARG A 102 -0.61 -13.66 2.01
N ASN A 103 -1.22 -14.28 1.01
CA ASN A 103 -0.55 -14.58 -0.27
C ASN A 103 -0.15 -13.30 -1.01
N ALA A 104 -1.00 -12.26 -0.97
CA ALA A 104 -0.69 -10.96 -1.54
C ALA A 104 0.45 -10.23 -0.80
N GLN A 105 0.57 -10.40 0.52
CA GLN A 105 1.69 -9.88 1.31
C GLN A 105 3.00 -10.65 1.08
N GLY A 106 2.93 -11.98 0.95
CA GLY A 106 4.09 -12.84 0.73
C GLY A 106 4.65 -12.76 -0.69
N THR A 107 3.83 -12.39 -1.67
CA THR A 107 4.32 -11.96 -2.97
C THR A 107 4.82 -10.52 -2.82
N LYS A 108 6.14 -10.31 -2.85
CA LYS A 108 6.83 -9.00 -2.75
C LYS A 108 6.39 -7.92 -3.75
N ARG A 109 5.33 -8.18 -4.52
CA ARG A 109 4.68 -7.31 -5.47
C ARG A 109 3.22 -7.74 -5.51
N HIS A 110 2.30 -6.88 -5.07
CA HIS A 110 1.14 -6.64 -5.92
C HIS A 110 1.70 -6.14 -7.27
N LYS A 111 2.14 -7.08 -8.12
CA LYS A 111 2.26 -6.80 -9.54
C LYS A 111 0.81 -6.70 -9.99
N ASP A 112 0.41 -5.52 -10.45
CA ASP A 112 -0.70 -5.43 -11.39
C ASP A 112 -0.31 -6.30 -12.59
N LYS A 113 -0.70 -7.58 -12.58
CA LYS A 113 -0.52 -8.47 -13.72
C LYS A 113 -1.54 -8.06 -14.77
N ILE A 114 -1.11 -7.23 -15.72
CA ILE A 114 -1.86 -7.00 -16.94
C ILE A 114 -1.61 -8.18 -17.88
N LYS A 115 -2.68 -8.86 -18.29
CA LYS A 115 -2.67 -9.93 -19.28
C LYS A 115 -2.46 -9.35 -20.69
N TYR A 116 -1.78 -10.11 -21.55
CA TYR A 116 -1.63 -9.81 -22.97
C TYR A 116 -2.97 -9.98 -23.72
N THR A 117 -3.25 -9.07 -24.64
CA THR A 117 -4.16 -9.25 -25.78
C THR A 117 -3.40 -8.86 -27.04
N GLU A 118 -3.68 -9.53 -28.16
CA GLU A 118 -2.91 -9.60 -29.42
C GLU A 118 -2.62 -8.27 -30.18
N ASN A 119 -2.88 -7.09 -29.61
CA ASN A 119 -2.95 -5.81 -30.36
C ASN A 119 -1.86 -4.78 -30.03
N ASP A 120 -0.57 -5.15 -30.02
CA ASP A 120 0.57 -4.19 -30.06
C ASP A 120 0.51 -2.98 -29.10
N ARG A 121 0.13 -3.21 -27.83
CA ARG A 121 0.26 -2.20 -26.78
C ARG A 121 1.44 -2.51 -25.87
N VAL A 122 2.43 -1.62 -25.86
CA VAL A 122 3.56 -1.66 -24.92
C VAL A 122 3.08 -1.24 -23.53
N VAL A 123 3.37 -2.08 -22.52
CA VAL A 123 3.10 -1.80 -21.11
C VAL A 123 4.43 -1.77 -20.36
N ILE A 124 4.66 -0.71 -19.59
CA ILE A 124 5.89 -0.48 -18.81
C ILE A 124 5.63 -0.93 -17.37
N GLU A 125 6.48 -1.82 -16.82
CA GLU A 125 6.49 -2.13 -15.38
C GLU A 125 7.03 -0.92 -14.61
N ILE A 126 6.23 -0.36 -13.70
CA ILE A 126 6.61 0.80 -12.87
C ILE A 126 6.48 0.42 -11.39
N GLY A 127 7.60 0.35 -10.68
CA GLY A 127 7.68 0.19 -9.23
C GLY A 127 7.15 1.39 -8.45
N TYR A 128 6.96 1.24 -7.12
CA TYR A 128 6.37 2.29 -6.28
C TYR A 128 7.13 3.63 -6.32
N LYS A 129 8.47 3.58 -6.34
CA LYS A 129 9.33 4.78 -6.49
C LYS A 129 9.17 5.42 -7.86
N GLU A 130 8.97 4.61 -8.90
CA GLU A 130 8.80 5.05 -10.28
C GLU A 130 7.40 5.65 -10.50
N ARG A 131 6.38 5.23 -9.74
CA ARG A 131 5.03 5.80 -9.79
C ARG A 131 4.98 7.25 -9.28
N ALA A 132 5.76 7.56 -8.23
CA ALA A 132 5.91 8.93 -7.75
C ALA A 132 6.59 9.82 -8.81
N ALA A 133 7.62 9.30 -9.47
CA ALA A 133 8.27 9.99 -10.59
C ALA A 133 7.31 10.19 -11.78
N LEU A 134 6.50 9.19 -12.11
CA LEU A 134 5.53 9.27 -13.20
C LEU A 134 4.43 10.31 -12.94
N ASN A 135 3.95 10.41 -11.70
CA ASN A 135 2.96 11.42 -11.31
C ASN A 135 3.55 12.84 -11.34
N ARG A 136 4.83 13.00 -10.95
CA ARG A 136 5.54 14.27 -11.11
C ARG A 136 5.68 14.64 -12.59
N LEU A 137 6.05 13.69 -13.44
CA LEU A 137 6.14 13.90 -14.89
C LEU A 137 4.78 14.29 -15.49
N ARG A 138 3.69 13.64 -15.07
CA ARG A 138 2.32 14.05 -15.47
C ARG A 138 2.00 15.49 -15.08
N GLY A 139 2.37 15.90 -13.86
CA GLY A 139 2.21 17.28 -13.41
C GLY A 139 2.96 18.25 -14.31
N LEU A 140 4.26 17.98 -14.54
CA LEU A 140 5.11 18.81 -15.39
C LEU A 140 4.59 18.89 -16.84
N CYS A 141 4.11 17.79 -17.42
CA CYS A 141 3.50 17.82 -18.75
C CYS A 141 2.24 18.69 -18.78
N ARG A 142 1.40 18.62 -17.74
CA ARG A 142 0.21 19.48 -17.62
C ARG A 142 0.57 20.96 -17.51
N ASP A 143 1.55 21.28 -16.68
CA ASP A 143 1.95 22.65 -16.40
C ASP A 143 2.66 23.30 -17.60
N ASN A 144 3.27 22.51 -18.48
CA ASN A 144 3.94 22.97 -19.70
C ASN A 144 3.12 22.72 -20.98
N ASN A 145 1.86 22.31 -20.87
CA ASN A 145 0.98 21.99 -21.99
C ASN A 145 1.57 20.97 -23.00
N LEU A 146 2.27 19.96 -22.49
CA LEU A 146 2.89 18.90 -23.27
C LEU A 146 2.00 17.64 -23.24
N ASP A 147 1.91 16.95 -24.38
CA ASP A 147 1.26 15.63 -24.40
C ASP A 147 2.14 14.59 -23.69
N PHE A 148 1.64 14.13 -22.54
CA PHE A 148 2.31 13.15 -21.69
C PHE A 148 2.63 11.85 -22.44
N ARG A 149 1.80 11.46 -23.41
CA ARG A 149 1.99 10.24 -24.19
C ARG A 149 3.17 10.36 -25.15
N SER A 150 3.27 11.50 -25.84
CA SER A 150 4.43 11.85 -26.67
C SER A 150 5.72 11.85 -25.86
N VAL A 151 5.72 12.49 -24.68
CA VAL A 151 6.91 12.58 -23.82
C VAL A 151 7.39 11.19 -23.37
N ILE A 152 6.48 10.31 -22.97
CA ILE A 152 6.85 8.93 -22.59
C ILE A 152 7.43 8.16 -23.78
N ASN A 153 6.82 8.27 -24.96
CA ASN A 153 7.29 7.56 -26.15
C ASN A 153 8.69 8.05 -26.58
N ASP A 154 8.94 9.36 -26.52
CA ASP A 154 10.26 9.94 -26.82
C ASP A 154 11.31 9.48 -25.81
N CYS A 155 10.98 9.45 -24.51
CA CYS A 155 11.88 8.93 -23.48
C CYS A 155 12.16 7.44 -23.69
N ALA A 156 11.14 6.63 -23.98
CA ALA A 156 11.28 5.20 -24.26
C ALA A 156 12.16 4.95 -25.50
N TYR A 157 11.98 5.75 -26.55
CA TYR A 157 12.80 5.68 -27.76
C TYR A 157 14.27 6.04 -27.47
N LYS A 158 14.53 7.10 -26.69
CA LYS A 158 15.89 7.48 -26.29
C LYS A 158 16.57 6.41 -25.45
N ILE A 159 15.88 5.86 -24.45
CA ILE A 159 16.40 4.76 -23.61
C ILE A 159 16.74 3.54 -24.47
N LYS A 160 15.87 3.17 -25.42
CA LYS A 160 16.13 2.06 -26.33
C LYS A 160 17.37 2.31 -27.19
N LYS A 161 17.50 3.50 -27.77
CA LYS A 161 18.66 3.89 -28.58
C LYS A 161 19.97 3.92 -27.77
N GLU A 162 19.93 4.39 -26.53
CA GLU A 162 21.08 4.36 -25.61
C GLU A 162 21.45 2.94 -25.18
N SER A 163 20.46 2.05 -25.00
CA SER A 163 20.72 0.64 -24.71
C SER A 163 21.33 -0.11 -25.90
N GLU A 164 20.98 0.26 -27.13
CA GLU A 164 21.56 -0.30 -28.35
C GLU A 164 23.00 0.19 -28.60
N ASN A 165 23.31 1.43 -28.21
CA ASN A 165 24.66 2.01 -28.33
C ASN A 165 25.63 1.56 -27.22
N ASN A 166 25.14 1.04 -26.10
CA ASN A 166 25.97 0.55 -24.98
C ASN A 166 26.32 -0.95 -25.08
N VAL A 167 25.99 -1.61 -26.20
CA VAL A 167 26.30 -3.04 -26.48
C VAL A 167 27.48 -3.18 -27.48
N THR A 168 28.22 -2.10 -27.73
CA THR A 168 29.51 -2.09 -28.46
C THR A 168 30.63 -1.60 -27.57
#